data_AF-A0A975A2Z5-F1
#
_entry.id   AF-A0A975A2Z5-F1
#
_cell.length_a   1.000
_cell.length_b   1.000
_cell.length_c   1.000
_cell.angle_alpha   90.00
_cell.angle_beta   90.00
_cell.angle_gamma   90.00
#
_symmetry.space_group_name_H-M   'P 1'
#
loop_
_entity.id
_entity.type
_entity.pdbx_description
1 polymer ?
#
loop_
_entity_poly.entity_id
_entity_poly.type
_entity_poly.pdbx_seq_one_letter_code
_entity_poly.pdbx_strand_id
1 'polypeptide(L)'
;MKNEQKNNKNFPIPVLKPIYLATEFVNKIKGDTLKSNVMMLIAEDDDDVFFVSCFKELDSMRINSNDIIEIDVKDGINENGETQKVDIAKFIDLSNIFKMNYHDLKRKIVNDDHEISKLSYIGIKNQIEVVNRITEKLNNSDDMPKLVIIKKNLRKVSKTSEV
;
A
#
# COMPACT_ATOMS: atom_id res chain seq x y z
N MET A 1 4.51 -33.83 -2.56
CA MET A 1 4.02 -32.44 -2.59
C MET A 1 5.19 -31.54 -2.21
N LYS A 2 5.76 -30.81 -3.17
CA LYS A 2 6.91 -29.93 -2.93
C LYS A 2 6.38 -28.61 -2.35
N ASN A 3 6.81 -28.27 -1.14
CA ASN A 3 6.63 -26.94 -0.56
C ASN A 3 7.45 -25.96 -1.40
N GLU A 4 6.78 -25.22 -2.29
CA GLU A 4 7.37 -24.07 -2.96
C GLU A 4 7.44 -22.91 -1.95
N GLN A 5 8.51 -22.85 -1.17
CA GLN A 5 9.01 -21.57 -0.67
C GLN A 5 9.61 -20.82 -1.86
N LYS A 6 8.75 -20.18 -2.66
CA LYS A 6 9.18 -19.36 -3.80
C LYS A 6 9.95 -18.15 -3.31
N ASN A 7 11.24 -18.14 -3.64
CA ASN A 7 12.15 -17.01 -3.81
C ASN A 7 11.68 -15.65 -3.27
N ASN A 8 12.02 -15.37 -2.02
CA ASN A 8 12.18 -14.00 -1.54
C ASN A 8 13.39 -13.37 -2.23
N LYS A 9 13.25 -12.92 -3.49
CA LYS A 9 14.21 -11.98 -4.07
C LYS A 9 14.25 -10.76 -3.14
N ASN A 10 15.46 -10.36 -2.72
CA ASN A 10 15.64 -9.27 -1.78
C ASN A 10 15.52 -7.92 -2.52
N PHE A 11 14.30 -7.51 -2.87
CA PHE A 11 14.04 -6.20 -3.49
C PHE A 11 13.57 -5.18 -2.43
N PRO A 12 13.94 -3.89 -2.52
CA PRO A 12 13.33 -2.84 -1.71
C PRO A 12 11.90 -2.56 -2.19
N ILE A 13 10.97 -2.26 -1.28
CA ILE A 13 9.60 -1.85 -1.64
C ILE A 13 9.67 -0.40 -2.17
N PRO A 14 9.29 -0.12 -3.43
CA PRO A 14 9.40 1.24 -3.96
C PRO A 14 8.33 2.18 -3.38
N VAL A 15 8.76 3.41 -3.08
CA VAL A 15 7.93 4.52 -2.61
C VAL A 15 7.22 5.19 -3.79
N LEU A 16 5.97 5.64 -3.60
CA LEU A 16 5.10 6.26 -4.61
C LEU A 16 4.82 5.41 -5.86
N LYS A 17 4.99 4.10 -5.71
CA LYS A 17 4.68 3.10 -6.74
C LYS A 17 3.50 2.26 -6.27
N PRO A 18 2.39 2.22 -7.03
CA PRO A 18 1.29 1.31 -6.73
C PRO A 18 1.75 -0.15 -6.87
N ILE A 19 1.41 -1.00 -5.91
CA ILE A 19 1.78 -2.43 -5.88
C ILE A 19 0.63 -3.28 -5.34
N TYR A 20 0.54 -4.53 -5.79
CA TYR A 20 -0.41 -5.51 -5.30
C TYR A 20 -0.02 -6.13 -3.96
N LEU A 21 -1.00 -6.18 -3.06
CA LEU A 21 -1.02 -7.02 -1.88
C LEU A 21 -1.71 -8.34 -2.17
N ALA A 22 -1.30 -9.39 -1.47
CA ALA A 22 -1.95 -10.69 -1.52
C ALA A 22 -3.39 -10.54 -1.03
N THR A 23 -4.36 -10.99 -1.83
CA THR A 23 -5.78 -10.88 -1.49
C THR A 23 -6.11 -11.53 -0.15
N GLU A 24 -5.45 -12.64 0.19
CA GLU A 24 -5.60 -13.28 1.49
C GLU A 24 -5.20 -12.38 2.67
N PHE A 25 -4.21 -11.51 2.49
CA PHE A 25 -3.79 -10.57 3.52
C PHE A 25 -4.86 -9.50 3.74
N VAL A 26 -5.35 -8.90 2.66
CA VAL A 26 -6.43 -7.89 2.70
C VAL A 26 -7.65 -8.46 3.41
N ASN A 27 -8.08 -9.67 3.02
CA ASN A 27 -9.24 -10.36 3.63
C ASN A 27 -9.05 -10.71 5.12
N LYS A 28 -7.81 -10.81 5.60
CA LYS A 28 -7.50 -11.11 7.02
C LYS A 28 -7.48 -9.86 7.90
N ILE A 29 -7.41 -8.65 7.32
CA ILE A 29 -7.46 -7.40 8.08
C ILE A 29 -8.89 -7.22 8.60
N LYS A 30 -9.04 -7.34 9.92
CA LYS A 30 -10.33 -7.16 10.58
C LYS A 30 -10.76 -5.69 10.53
N GLY A 31 -12.07 -5.47 10.41
CA GLY A 31 -12.67 -4.14 10.50
C GLY A 31 -12.87 -3.42 9.16
N ASP A 32 -12.68 -4.11 8.03
CA ASP A 32 -12.99 -3.58 6.68
C ASP A 32 -12.30 -2.24 6.37
N THR A 33 -11.10 -2.04 6.94
CA THR A 33 -10.35 -0.77 6.81
C THR A 33 -9.51 -0.73 5.54
N LEU A 34 -8.83 -1.83 5.20
CA LEU A 34 -8.11 -1.96 3.94
C LEU A 34 -9.02 -2.62 2.90
N LYS A 35 -9.62 -1.81 2.04
CA LYS A 35 -10.63 -2.26 1.06
C LYS A 35 -10.06 -2.59 -0.32
N SER A 36 -8.79 -2.27 -0.55
CA SER A 36 -8.12 -2.52 -1.81
C SER A 36 -6.94 -3.47 -1.63
N ASN A 37 -6.71 -4.30 -2.64
CA ASN A 37 -5.48 -5.07 -2.77
C ASN A 37 -4.37 -4.31 -3.52
N VAL A 38 -4.56 -3.03 -3.82
CA VAL A 38 -3.51 -2.15 -4.34
C VAL A 38 -3.17 -1.13 -3.28
N MET A 39 -1.89 -0.99 -2.99
CA MET A 39 -1.36 -0.01 -2.05
C MET A 39 -0.24 0.80 -2.69
N MET A 40 0.06 1.95 -2.10
CA MET A 40 1.24 2.74 -2.43
C MET A 40 1.97 3.14 -1.15
N LEU A 41 3.27 2.85 -1.10
CA LEU A 41 4.13 3.22 0.02
C LEU A 41 4.39 4.73 -0.04
N ILE A 42 4.31 5.42 1.10
CA ILE A 42 4.48 6.88 1.20
C ILE A 42 5.68 7.28 2.08
N ALA A 43 6.07 6.42 3.03
CA ALA A 43 7.23 6.66 3.88
C ALA A 43 7.77 5.35 4.49
N GLU A 44 9.05 5.37 4.83
CA GLU A 44 9.76 4.35 5.61
C GLU A 44 10.37 5.04 6.84
N ASP A 45 10.30 4.40 8.00
CA ASP A 45 10.85 4.88 9.27
C ASP A 45 11.36 3.68 10.08
N ASP A 46 12.69 3.52 10.16
CA ASP A 46 13.36 2.35 10.73
C ASP A 46 12.79 1.01 10.20
N ASP A 47 12.09 0.27 11.06
CA ASP A 47 11.46 -1.03 10.77
C ASP A 47 10.00 -0.90 10.35
N ASP A 48 9.45 0.31 10.34
CA ASP A 48 8.05 0.60 10.05
C ASP A 48 7.90 1.23 8.66
N VAL A 49 6.78 0.90 8.02
CA VAL A 49 6.37 1.44 6.72
C VAL A 49 4.98 2.04 6.80
N PHE A 50 4.78 3.11 6.04
CA PHE A 50 3.53 3.82 5.92
C PHE A 50 3.02 3.76 4.49
N PHE A 51 1.79 3.30 4.30
CA PHE A 51 1.19 3.16 2.98
C PHE A 51 -0.27 3.59 2.97
N VAL A 52 -0.76 3.86 1.77
CA VAL A 52 -2.15 4.27 1.51
C VAL A 52 -2.82 3.29 0.54
N SER A 53 -4.15 3.31 0.50
CA SER A 53 -4.91 2.49 -0.45
C SER A 53 -4.94 3.15 -1.82
N CYS A 54 -4.91 2.33 -2.87
CA CYS A 54 -5.13 2.78 -4.24
C CYS A 54 -6.29 2.01 -4.87
N PHE A 55 -7.04 2.65 -5.77
CA PHE A 55 -8.21 2.05 -6.40
C PHE A 55 -8.18 2.27 -7.91
N LYS A 56 -8.70 1.31 -8.69
CA LYS A 56 -8.95 1.53 -10.13
C LYS A 56 -10.26 2.28 -10.38
N GLU A 57 -11.23 2.05 -9.52
CA GLU A 57 -12.58 2.59 -9.62
C GLU A 57 -13.03 3.03 -8.22
N LEU A 58 -13.75 4.15 -8.14
CA LEU A 58 -14.35 4.61 -6.89
C LEU A 58 -15.73 3.99 -6.76
N ASP A 59 -15.99 3.36 -5.62
CA ASP A 59 -17.35 3.02 -5.25
C ASP A 59 -18.01 4.28 -4.67
N SER A 60 -18.97 4.84 -5.41
CA SER A 60 -19.43 6.23 -5.31
C SER A 60 -20.16 6.60 -4.01
N MET A 61 -20.34 5.67 -3.08
CA MET A 61 -21.21 5.86 -1.92
C MET A 61 -20.53 6.29 -0.61
N ARG A 62 -19.19 6.32 -0.48
CA ARG A 62 -18.58 6.42 0.87
C ARG A 62 -17.26 7.19 1.00
N ILE A 63 -16.87 7.97 0.00
CA ILE A 63 -15.54 8.57 -0.01
C ILE A 63 -15.66 10.09 -0.03
N ASN A 64 -15.05 10.74 0.97
CA ASN A 64 -14.90 12.19 0.99
C ASN A 64 -13.95 12.60 -0.15
N SER A 65 -14.42 13.48 -1.04
CA SER A 65 -13.66 13.90 -2.23
C SER A 65 -12.31 14.51 -1.89
N ASN A 66 -12.18 15.13 -0.71
CA ASN A 66 -10.94 15.79 -0.29
C ASN A 66 -9.81 14.79 0.02
N ASP A 67 -10.17 13.57 0.39
CA ASP A 67 -9.22 12.50 0.70
C ASP A 67 -8.72 11.77 -0.55
N ILE A 68 -9.28 12.07 -1.73
CA ILE A 68 -8.95 11.36 -2.98
C ILE A 68 -8.10 12.20 -3.91
N ILE A 69 -7.02 11.59 -4.38
CA ILE A 69 -6.24 12.06 -5.53
C ILE A 69 -6.58 11.17 -6.72
N GLU A 70 -7.07 11.77 -7.81
CA GLU A 70 -7.15 11.11 -9.11
C GLU A 70 -5.80 11.26 -9.81
N ILE A 71 -5.20 10.14 -10.22
CA ILE A 71 -3.90 10.16 -10.91
C ILE A 71 -4.10 10.21 -12.42
N ASP A 72 -3.20 10.93 -13.11
CA ASP A 72 -3.11 10.81 -14.56
C ASP A 72 -2.41 9.50 -14.91
N VAL A 73 -3.23 8.51 -15.27
CA VAL A 73 -2.75 7.16 -15.58
C VAL A 73 -1.84 7.11 -16.81
N LYS A 74 -1.81 8.15 -17.66
CA LYS A 74 -0.95 8.18 -18.86
C LYS A 74 0.46 8.70 -18.56
N ASP A 75 0.61 9.48 -17.50
CA ASP A 75 1.85 10.19 -17.15
C ASP A 75 2.71 9.43 -16.12
N GLY A 76 2.44 8.14 -15.87
CA GLY A 76 3.27 7.30 -15.03
C GLY A 76 4.70 7.17 -15.57
N ILE A 77 5.61 6.66 -14.74
CA ILE A 77 7.05 6.61 -15.04
C ILE A 77 7.60 5.22 -14.77
N ASN A 78 8.45 4.68 -15.65
CA ASN A 78 9.13 3.41 -15.44
C ASN A 78 10.46 3.59 -14.68
N GLU A 79 11.18 2.49 -14.41
CA GLU A 79 12.48 2.53 -13.71
C GLU A 79 13.58 3.32 -14.47
N ASN A 80 13.40 3.57 -15.77
CA ASN A 80 14.34 4.34 -16.59
C ASN A 80 13.97 5.83 -16.68
N GLY A 81 12.90 6.28 -16.02
CA GLY A 81 12.42 7.65 -16.10
C GLY A 81 11.55 7.97 -17.34
N GLU A 82 11.18 6.96 -18.11
CA GLU A 82 10.34 7.12 -19.32
C GLU A 82 8.86 7.00 -18.98
N THR A 83 8.02 7.67 -19.76
CA THR A 83 6.57 7.62 -19.59
C THR A 83 6.03 6.20 -19.79
N GLN A 84 5.25 5.72 -18.82
CA GLN A 84 4.60 4.42 -18.83
C GLN A 84 3.23 4.52 -18.16
N LYS A 85 2.23 3.87 -18.74
CA LYS A 85 0.86 3.91 -18.20
C LYS A 85 0.76 3.20 -16.84
N VAL A 86 0.09 3.85 -15.88
CA VAL A 86 -0.29 3.23 -14.61
C VAL A 86 -1.54 2.37 -14.79
N ASP A 87 -1.39 1.06 -14.84
CA ASP A 87 -2.50 0.14 -15.12
C ASP A 87 -3.27 -0.33 -13.87
N ILE A 88 -2.66 -0.23 -12.69
CA ILE A 88 -3.15 -0.89 -11.49
C ILE A 88 -3.92 0.03 -10.55
N ALA A 89 -3.83 1.35 -10.75
CA ALA A 89 -4.47 2.37 -9.93
C ALA A 89 -4.91 3.55 -10.79
N LYS A 90 -5.97 4.24 -10.34
CA LYS A 90 -6.49 5.51 -10.87
C LYS A 90 -6.75 6.52 -9.75
N PHE A 91 -6.95 6.05 -8.52
CA PHE A 91 -7.23 6.88 -7.36
C PHE A 91 -6.33 6.47 -6.19
N ILE A 92 -5.96 7.45 -5.37
CA ILE A 92 -5.23 7.26 -4.11
C ILE A 92 -6.13 7.80 -2.99
N ASP A 93 -6.28 7.03 -1.92
CA ASP A 93 -7.10 7.40 -0.76
C ASP A 93 -6.23 7.72 0.46
N LEU A 94 -6.29 8.97 0.87
CA LEU A 94 -5.56 9.54 1.99
C LEU A 94 -6.36 9.50 3.31
N SER A 95 -7.59 8.99 3.32
CA SER A 95 -8.43 8.94 4.54
C SER A 95 -7.77 8.12 5.65
N ASN A 96 -7.02 7.08 5.27
CA ASN A 96 -6.30 6.21 6.19
C ASN A 96 -4.84 6.07 5.76
N ILE A 97 -3.93 6.27 6.71
CA ILE A 97 -2.53 5.88 6.57
C ILE A 97 -2.34 4.58 7.35
N PHE A 98 -1.88 3.53 6.67
CA PHE A 98 -1.60 2.24 7.29
C PHE A 98 -0.15 2.17 7.71
N LYS A 99 0.10 1.74 8.96
CA LYS A 99 1.43 1.50 9.52
C LYS A 99 1.64 0.00 9.77
N MET A 100 2.74 -0.56 9.30
CA MET A 100 3.10 -1.96 9.52
C MET A 100 4.62 -2.14 9.56
N ASN A 101 5.11 -3.25 10.12
CA ASN A 101 6.51 -3.61 10.01
C ASN A 101 6.90 -3.91 8.54
N TYR A 102 8.05 -3.39 8.11
CA TYR A 102 8.59 -3.52 6.76
C TYR A 102 8.67 -4.98 6.30
N HIS A 103 9.27 -5.85 7.12
CA HIS A 103 9.47 -7.25 6.77
C HIS A 103 8.17 -8.06 6.72
N ASP A 104 7.20 -7.69 7.55
CA ASP A 104 5.87 -8.28 7.47
C ASP A 104 5.17 -7.88 6.16
N LEU A 105 5.18 -6.58 5.81
CA LEU A 105 4.58 -6.09 4.56
C LEU A 105 5.22 -6.73 3.33
N LYS A 106 6.55 -6.84 3.30
CA LYS A 106 7.29 -7.45 2.18
C LYS A 106 6.81 -8.86 1.86
N ARG A 107 6.42 -9.65 2.87
CA ARG A 107 5.88 -11.01 2.72
C ARG A 107 4.43 -11.05 2.24
N LYS A 108 3.75 -9.90 2.17
CA LYS A 108 2.35 -9.75 1.73
C LYS A 108 2.24 -9.18 0.34
N ILE A 109 3.32 -8.69 -0.25
CA ILE A 109 3.34 -8.19 -1.63
C ILE A 109 3.30 -9.39 -2.59
N VAL A 110 2.45 -9.31 -3.61
CA VAL A 110 2.41 -10.31 -4.68
C VAL A 110 3.60 -10.07 -5.60
N ASN A 111 4.47 -11.08 -5.74
CA ASN A 111 5.66 -11.00 -6.59
C ASN A 111 5.90 -12.30 -7.42
N ASP A 112 4.85 -13.09 -7.65
CA ASP A 112 4.92 -14.27 -8.51
C ASP A 112 4.77 -13.83 -9.98
N ASP A 113 5.85 -13.98 -10.76
CA ASP A 113 5.98 -13.72 -12.21
C ASP A 113 5.67 -12.30 -12.73
N HIS A 114 5.42 -11.32 -11.86
CA HIS A 114 5.21 -9.91 -12.22
C HIS A 114 6.09 -8.99 -11.38
N GLU A 115 7.36 -9.00 -11.74
CA GLU A 115 8.39 -8.00 -11.43
C GLU A 115 7.79 -6.65 -11.05
N ILE A 116 7.89 -6.28 -9.78
CA ILE A 116 7.57 -4.92 -9.33
C ILE A 116 8.26 -3.88 -10.21
N SER A 117 9.46 -4.18 -10.75
CA SER A 117 10.17 -3.34 -11.73
C SER A 117 9.40 -3.06 -13.03
N LYS A 118 8.40 -3.87 -13.41
CA LYS A 118 7.56 -3.62 -14.60
C LYS A 118 6.39 -2.67 -14.34
N LEU A 119 6.02 -2.49 -13.07
CA LEU A 119 4.98 -1.54 -12.69
C LEU A 119 5.51 -0.11 -12.84
N SER A 120 4.61 0.83 -13.10
CA SER A 120 4.97 2.25 -13.17
C SER A 120 4.87 2.92 -11.80
N TYR A 121 5.77 3.86 -11.54
CA TYR A 121 5.52 4.92 -10.56
C TYR A 121 4.38 5.81 -11.05
N ILE A 122 3.71 6.50 -10.14
CA ILE A 122 2.80 7.59 -10.53
C ILE A 122 3.61 8.75 -11.14
N GLY A 123 2.97 9.57 -11.99
CA GLY A 123 3.66 10.69 -12.64
C GLY A 123 4.14 11.75 -11.65
N ILE A 124 5.19 12.50 -12.01
CA ILE A 124 5.83 13.50 -11.11
C ILE A 124 4.81 14.49 -10.53
N LYS A 125 3.86 14.96 -11.34
CA LYS A 125 2.80 15.88 -10.87
C LYS A 125 1.98 15.26 -9.73
N ASN A 126 1.57 14.01 -9.89
CA ASN A 126 0.82 13.29 -8.84
C ASN A 126 1.71 12.94 -7.65
N GLN A 127 3.02 12.69 -7.82
CA GLN A 127 3.96 12.50 -6.70
C GLN A 127 4.00 13.76 -5.81
N ILE A 128 4.16 14.93 -6.41
CA ILE A 128 4.16 16.21 -5.71
C ILE A 128 2.81 16.45 -5.02
N GLU A 129 1.71 16.15 -5.70
CA GLU A 129 0.36 16.28 -5.14
C GLU A 129 0.17 15.41 -3.89
N VAL A 130 0.60 14.14 -3.95
CA VAL A 130 0.54 13.22 -2.80
C VAL A 130 1.30 13.78 -1.60
N VAL A 131 2.54 14.26 -1.81
CA VAL A 131 3.36 14.84 -0.75
C VAL A 131 2.70 16.08 -0.16
N ASN A 132 2.21 16.99 -1.00
CA ASN A 132 1.56 18.22 -0.55
C ASN A 132 0.29 17.94 0.25
N ARG A 133 -0.61 17.08 -0.27
CA ARG A 133 -1.87 16.77 0.42
C ARG A 133 -1.66 16.04 1.74
N ILE A 134 -0.70 15.11 1.80
CA ILE A 134 -0.35 14.47 3.08
C ILE A 134 0.17 15.52 4.06
N THR A 135 1.07 16.40 3.62
CA THR A 135 1.65 17.46 4.47
C THR A 135 0.57 18.41 4.99
N GLU A 136 -0.34 18.86 4.13
CA GLU A 136 -1.47 19.72 4.49
C GLU A 136 -2.37 19.05 5.54
N LYS A 137 -2.73 17.79 5.33
CA LYS A 137 -3.56 17.04 6.27
C LYS A 137 -2.90 16.81 7.62
N LEU A 138 -1.60 16.51 7.64
CA LEU A 138 -0.87 16.32 8.91
C LEU A 138 -0.72 17.63 9.69
N ASN A 139 -0.78 18.78 9.03
CA ASN A 139 -0.75 20.10 9.66
C ASN A 139 -2.15 20.62 10.04
N ASN A 140 -3.23 19.97 9.59
CA ASN A 140 -4.60 20.36 9.89
C ASN A 140 -5.21 19.42 10.95
N SER A 141 -5.48 19.94 12.14
CA SER A 141 -6.04 19.16 13.25
C SER A 141 -7.43 18.59 12.97
N ASP A 142 -8.20 19.24 12.09
CA ASP A 142 -9.60 18.92 11.86
C ASP A 142 -9.80 17.93 10.69
N ASP A 143 -8.75 17.69 9.89
CA ASP A 143 -8.80 16.85 8.68
C ASP A 143 -7.60 15.87 8.60
N MET A 144 -7.19 15.37 9.76
CA MET A 144 -6.06 14.45 9.88
C MET A 144 -6.42 13.04 9.39
N PRO A 145 -5.55 12.37 8.62
CA PRO A 145 -5.75 10.98 8.23
C PRO A 145 -5.79 10.07 9.46
N LYS A 146 -6.66 9.05 9.41
CA LYS A 146 -6.69 8.04 10.46
C LYS A 146 -5.48 7.11 10.33
N LEU A 147 -4.67 7.03 11.38
CA LEU A 147 -3.57 6.06 11.44
C LEU A 147 -4.10 4.66 11.80
N VAL A 148 -3.88 3.68 10.92
CA VAL A 148 -4.28 2.28 11.11
C VAL A 148 -3.05 1.40 11.27
N ILE A 149 -2.83 0.88 12.48
CA ILE A 149 -1.66 0.05 12.77
C ILE A 149 -2.00 -1.43 12.55
N ILE A 150 -1.30 -2.08 11.62
CA ILE A 150 -1.45 -3.50 11.33
C ILE A 150 -0.35 -4.27 12.04
N LYS A 151 -0.72 -5.10 13.02
CA LYS A 151 0.21 -5.96 13.77
C LYS A 151 -0.14 -7.43 13.58
N LYS A 152 0.89 -8.28 13.54
CA LYS A 152 0.72 -9.73 13.57
C LYS A 152 0.11 -10.14 14.91
N ASN A 153 -1.01 -10.84 14.85
CA ASN A 153 -1.66 -11.36 16.05
C ASN A 153 -0.88 -12.60 16.54
N LEU A 154 -0.03 -12.43 17.55
CA LEU A 154 0.66 -13.53 18.21
C LEU A 154 -0.35 -14.27 19.06
N ARG A 155 -1.03 -15.29 18.51
CA ARG A 155 -1.80 -16.22 19.34
C ARG A 155 -0.82 -16.87 20.33
N LYS A 156 -1.02 -16.65 21.63
CA LYS A 156 -0.38 -17.45 22.68
C LYS A 156 -0.74 -18.91 22.39
N VAL A 157 0.23 -19.68 21.93
CA VAL A 157 0.16 -21.15 22.02
C VAL A 157 0.31 -21.43 23.51
N SER A 158 -0.81 -21.46 24.23
CA SER A 158 -0.86 -22.03 25.57
C SER A 158 -0.40 -23.48 25.43
N LYS A 159 0.86 -23.74 25.82
CA LYS A 159 1.34 -25.09 26.06
C LYS A 159 0.44 -25.66 27.15
N THR A 160 -0.47 -26.54 26.76
CA THR A 160 -1.09 -27.47 27.70
C THR A 160 0.05 -28.36 28.16
N SER A 161 0.57 -28.09 29.35
CA SER A 161 1.38 -29.06 30.07
C SER A 161 0.45 -30.21 30.41
N GLU A 162 0.57 -31.31 29.69
CA GLU A 162 0.01 -32.59 30.11
C GLU A 162 0.69 -32.96 31.44
N VAL A 163 -0.14 -33.20 32.46
CA VAL A 163 0.21 -33.78 33.76
C VAL A 163 0.06 -35.29 33.65
#